data_AF-A0A9E5GXB4-F1
#
_entry.id   AF-A0A9E5GXB4-F1
#
_cell.length_a   1.000
_cell.length_b   1.000
_cell.length_c   1.000
_cell.angle_alpha   90.00
_cell.angle_beta   90.00
_cell.angle_gamma   90.00
#
_symmetry.space_group_name_H-M   'P 1'
#
loop_
_entity.id
_entity.type
_entity.pdbx_description
1 polymer ?
#
loop_
_entity_poly.entity_id
_entity_poly.type
_entity_poly.pdbx_seq_one_letter_code
_entity_poly.pdbx_strand_id
1 'polypeptide(L)'
;MAIRLKTTGAQKKIQGERLSQRQELIQARQLSAVPHELLKLKASDFIDLKVISALVQDALVPVSNFHYDQAGKAFTILANRFCWEESPEILNHQKVYGRILCGLYFKNVDKVQQIAFDRKKTDQDYNLLAIEADKEDEIRLIFSGDSRIKLTVSRLCCHLTDLEDMRYTITKPDHERKSA
;
A
#
# COMPACT_ATOMS: atom_id res chain seq x y z
N MET A 1 -49.65 18.65 2.91
CA MET A 1 -48.89 19.26 4.03
C MET A 1 -47.46 18.75 3.98
N ALA A 2 -46.50 19.57 3.54
CA ALA A 2 -45.07 19.18 3.52
C ALA A 2 -44.36 19.77 4.75
N ILE A 3 -43.90 18.91 5.64
CA ILE A 3 -43.15 19.29 6.84
C ILE A 3 -41.73 19.71 6.40
N ARG A 4 -41.49 21.02 6.38
CA ARG A 4 -40.18 21.60 6.05
C ARG A 4 -39.30 21.51 7.31
N LEU A 5 -38.50 20.44 7.41
CA LEU A 5 -37.49 20.30 8.46
C LEU A 5 -36.45 21.41 8.31
N LYS A 6 -36.46 22.37 9.24
CA LYS A 6 -35.44 23.42 9.34
C LYS A 6 -34.17 22.79 9.91
N THR A 7 -33.17 22.52 9.06
CA THR A 7 -31.82 22.16 9.51
C THR A 7 -31.25 23.30 10.36
N THR A 8 -30.93 23.00 11.62
CA THR A 8 -30.36 23.93 12.60
C THR A 8 -28.98 24.42 12.15
N GLY A 9 -28.61 25.66 12.53
CA GLY A 9 -27.36 26.31 12.11
C GLY A 9 -26.09 25.49 12.38
N ALA A 10 -26.11 24.64 13.41
CA ALA A 10 -25.02 23.70 13.71
C ALA A 10 -24.81 22.65 12.60
N GLN A 11 -25.88 22.11 12.01
CA GLN A 11 -25.78 21.10 10.94
C GLN A 11 -25.25 21.70 9.64
N LYS A 12 -25.66 22.93 9.31
CA LYS A 12 -25.11 23.67 8.15
C LYS A 12 -23.62 24.01 8.34
N LYS A 13 -23.21 24.35 9.56
CA LYS A 13 -21.81 24.68 9.89
C LYS A 13 -20.90 23.46 9.76
N ILE A 14 -21.30 22.33 10.33
CA ILE A 14 -20.55 21.05 10.24
C ILE A 14 -20.49 20.53 8.80
N GLN A 15 -21.54 20.75 8.01
CA GLN A 15 -21.55 20.35 6.60
C GLN A 15 -20.68 21.28 5.73
N GLY A 16 -20.65 22.59 6.03
CA GLY A 16 -19.75 23.55 5.42
C GLY A 16 -18.27 23.31 5.75
N GLU A 17 -17.95 23.00 7.00
CA GLU A 17 -16.60 22.64 7.45
C GLU A 17 -16.10 21.34 6.80
N ARG A 18 -16.98 20.33 6.65
CA ARG A 18 -16.62 19.08 5.93
C ARG A 18 -16.41 19.28 4.43
N LEU A 19 -17.15 20.20 3.80
CA LEU A 19 -16.98 20.52 2.38
C LEU A 19 -15.73 21.38 2.15
N SER A 20 -15.40 22.31 3.05
CA SER A 20 -14.16 23.11 2.97
C SER A 20 -12.93 22.23 3.19
N GLN A 21 -12.96 21.32 4.17
CA GLN A 21 -11.88 20.34 4.37
C GLN A 21 -11.67 19.46 3.14
N ARG A 22 -12.76 19.01 2.49
CA ARG A 22 -12.65 18.21 1.26
C ARG A 22 -12.09 19.02 0.09
N GLN A 23 -12.46 20.29 -0.06
CA GLN A 23 -11.92 21.18 -1.09
C GLN A 23 -10.45 21.53 -0.84
N GLU A 24 -10.07 21.75 0.41
CA GLU A 24 -8.68 21.99 0.83
C GLU A 24 -7.80 20.76 0.63
N LEU A 25 -8.30 19.54 0.89
CA LEU A 25 -7.59 18.29 0.57
C LEU A 25 -7.40 18.11 -0.95
N ILE A 26 -8.37 18.53 -1.76
CA ILE A 26 -8.26 18.53 -3.23
C ILE A 26 -7.21 19.58 -3.68
N GLN A 27 -7.16 20.72 -3.02
CA GLN A 27 -6.21 21.78 -3.33
C GLN A 27 -4.78 21.45 -2.86
N ALA A 28 -4.63 20.76 -1.72
CA ALA A 28 -3.35 20.24 -1.27
C ALA A 28 -2.82 19.12 -2.17
N ARG A 29 -3.72 18.27 -2.70
CA ARG A 29 -3.41 17.31 -3.78
C ARG A 29 -2.89 17.99 -5.05
N GLN A 30 -3.23 19.26 -5.27
CA GLN A 30 -2.76 20.09 -6.39
C GLN A 30 -1.47 20.87 -6.07
N LEU A 31 -1.14 21.08 -4.80
CA LEU A 31 0.00 21.90 -4.35
C LEU A 31 1.28 21.09 -4.11
N SER A 32 1.19 19.77 -3.96
CA SER A 32 2.36 18.90 -3.79
C SER A 32 2.99 18.43 -5.10
N ALA A 33 3.16 19.36 -6.03
CA ALA A 33 3.89 19.12 -7.27
C ALA A 33 5.42 19.15 -7.03
N VAL A 34 5.90 18.59 -5.91
CA VAL A 34 7.31 18.19 -5.83
C VAL A 34 7.37 16.87 -6.59
N PRO A 35 8.11 16.77 -7.71
CA PRO A 35 8.19 15.52 -8.45
C PRO A 35 8.81 14.46 -7.53
N HIS A 36 7.99 13.55 -7.01
CA HIS A 36 8.49 12.34 -6.37
C HIS A 36 9.10 11.48 -7.47
N GLU A 37 10.38 11.17 -7.34
CA GLU A 37 11.05 10.31 -8.29
C GLU A 37 10.53 8.89 -8.12
N LEU A 38 9.74 8.42 -9.09
CA LEU A 38 9.13 7.10 -9.06
C LEU A 38 10.20 6.01 -8.94
N LEU A 39 10.11 5.18 -7.91
CA LEU A 39 11.07 4.12 -7.70
C LEU A 39 10.89 3.03 -8.75
N LYS A 40 12.02 2.59 -9.33
CA LYS A 40 12.09 1.42 -10.20
C LYS A 40 13.31 0.58 -9.84
N LEU A 41 13.09 -0.40 -8.97
CA LEU A 41 14.15 -1.23 -8.41
C LEU A 41 14.03 -2.67 -8.89
N LYS A 42 15.16 -3.37 -8.88
CA LYS A 42 15.24 -4.80 -9.13
C LYS A 42 16.07 -5.44 -8.04
N ALA A 43 15.56 -6.50 -7.44
CA ALA A 43 16.32 -7.39 -6.59
C ALA A 43 16.72 -8.66 -7.34
N SER A 44 18.01 -8.95 -7.35
CA SER A 44 18.57 -10.20 -7.90
C SER A 44 19.21 -11.09 -6.83
N ASP A 45 19.40 -10.57 -5.62
CA ASP A 45 19.86 -11.30 -4.44
C ASP A 45 19.09 -10.92 -3.16
N PHE A 46 19.51 -11.48 -2.02
CA PHE A 46 18.87 -11.24 -0.72
C PHE A 46 19.12 -9.83 -0.17
N ILE A 47 20.24 -9.20 -0.50
CA ILE A 47 20.57 -7.85 -0.01
C ILE A 47 19.65 -6.85 -0.70
N ASP A 48 19.50 -6.97 -2.02
CA ASP A 48 18.55 -6.14 -2.77
C ASP A 48 17.11 -6.37 -2.31
N LEU A 49 16.72 -7.63 -2.06
CA LEU A 49 15.37 -7.98 -1.63
C LEU A 49 15.03 -7.33 -0.28
N LYS A 50 15.99 -7.21 0.62
CA LYS A 50 15.82 -6.50 1.90
C LYS A 50 15.51 -5.02 1.69
N VAL A 51 16.15 -4.38 0.72
CA VAL A 51 15.86 -2.97 0.37
C VAL A 51 14.42 -2.84 -0.13
N ILE A 52 14.01 -3.69 -1.08
CA ILE A 52 12.62 -3.69 -1.57
C ILE A 52 11.65 -3.98 -0.41
N SER A 53 11.94 -4.96 0.45
CA SER A 53 11.11 -5.30 1.61
C SER A 53 10.89 -4.10 2.53
N ALA A 54 11.94 -3.32 2.82
CA ALA A 54 11.82 -2.13 3.65
C ALA A 54 10.96 -1.04 2.99
N LEU A 55 11.10 -0.84 1.67
CA LEU A 55 10.34 0.16 0.91
C LEU A 55 8.86 -0.15 0.77
N VAL A 56 8.48 -1.44 0.80
CA VAL A 56 7.08 -1.88 0.73
C VAL A 56 6.50 -2.31 2.06
N GLN A 57 7.24 -2.11 3.15
CA GLN A 57 6.71 -2.31 4.49
C GLN A 57 5.51 -1.38 4.71
N ASP A 58 4.46 -1.94 5.28
CA ASP A 58 3.15 -1.31 5.50
C ASP A 58 2.36 -0.95 4.22
N ALA A 59 2.65 -1.67 3.14
CA ALA A 59 1.86 -1.58 1.94
C ALA A 59 0.49 -2.24 2.13
N LEU A 60 -0.55 -1.52 1.72
CA LEU A 60 -1.92 -2.03 1.75
C LEU A 60 -2.23 -2.77 0.45
N VAL A 61 -2.73 -3.99 0.59
CA VAL A 61 -2.90 -4.89 -0.55
C VAL A 61 -4.26 -5.62 -0.48
N PRO A 62 -5.20 -5.28 -1.37
CA PRO A 62 -6.39 -6.08 -1.59
C PRO A 62 -6.05 -7.47 -2.15
N VAL A 63 -6.79 -8.51 -1.75
CA VAL A 63 -6.60 -9.87 -2.33
C VAL A 63 -6.89 -9.91 -3.82
N SER A 64 -7.79 -9.03 -4.31
CA SER A 64 -8.10 -8.88 -5.73
C SER A 64 -6.90 -8.43 -6.58
N ASN A 65 -5.85 -7.88 -5.96
CA ASN A 65 -4.64 -7.41 -6.64
C ASN A 65 -3.55 -8.48 -6.78
N PHE A 66 -3.80 -9.72 -6.34
CA PHE A 66 -2.88 -10.83 -6.56
C PHE A 66 -3.09 -11.45 -7.93
N HIS A 67 -2.03 -11.53 -8.74
CA HIS A 67 -2.08 -12.17 -10.04
C HIS A 67 -0.95 -13.19 -10.19
N TYR A 68 -1.30 -14.45 -10.49
CA TYR A 68 -0.34 -15.50 -10.80
C TYR A 68 -0.49 -15.93 -12.26
N ASP A 69 0.50 -15.61 -13.08
CA ASP A 69 0.65 -16.11 -14.44
C ASP A 69 1.56 -17.35 -14.41
N GLN A 70 0.93 -18.52 -14.34
CA GLN A 70 1.64 -19.80 -14.31
C GLN A 70 2.38 -20.09 -15.62
N ALA A 71 1.86 -19.66 -16.77
CA ALA A 71 2.49 -19.91 -18.06
C ALA A 71 3.71 -19.00 -18.26
N GLY A 72 3.61 -17.73 -17.87
CA GLY A 72 4.71 -16.77 -17.85
C GLY A 72 5.68 -16.92 -16.67
N LYS A 73 5.39 -17.83 -15.72
CA LYS A 73 6.14 -18.03 -14.47
C LYS A 73 6.35 -16.73 -13.69
N ALA A 74 5.26 -16.01 -13.46
CA ALA A 74 5.31 -14.71 -12.82
C ALA A 74 4.19 -14.52 -11.80
N PHE A 75 4.51 -13.85 -10.69
CA PHE A 75 3.52 -13.44 -9.70
C PHE A 75 3.61 -11.93 -9.50
N THR A 76 2.47 -11.26 -9.52
CA THR A 76 2.38 -9.80 -9.42
C THR A 76 1.42 -9.41 -8.30
N ILE A 77 1.78 -8.34 -7.59
CA ILE A 77 0.92 -7.66 -6.63
C ILE A 77 0.88 -6.17 -6.97
N LEU A 78 -0.32 -5.59 -7.00
CA LEU A 78 -0.50 -4.14 -6.89
C LEU A 78 -0.71 -3.76 -5.42
N ALA A 79 0.14 -2.89 -4.91
CA ALA A 79 0.16 -2.50 -3.50
C ALA A 79 0.19 -0.98 -3.38
N ASN A 80 -0.40 -0.44 -2.32
CA ASN A 80 -0.27 0.96 -1.97
C ASN A 80 0.77 1.11 -0.85
N ARG A 81 2.05 1.27 -1.21
CA ARG A 81 3.17 1.32 -0.26
C ARG A 81 3.19 2.62 0.51
N PHE A 82 3.63 2.55 1.76
CA PHE A 82 3.91 3.73 2.56
C PHE A 82 5.32 4.22 2.25
N CYS A 83 5.48 5.50 1.91
CA CYS A 83 6.77 6.06 1.52
C CYS A 83 7.58 6.41 2.78
N TRP A 84 8.22 5.41 3.39
CA TRP A 84 9.07 5.58 4.58
C TRP A 84 10.29 6.47 4.32
N GLU A 85 10.74 6.52 3.09
CA GLU A 85 11.85 7.35 2.62
C GLU A 85 11.49 8.84 2.56
N GLU A 86 10.19 9.17 2.57
CA GLU A 86 9.72 10.55 2.50
C GLU A 86 9.52 11.13 3.90
N SER A 87 9.95 12.39 4.07
CA SER A 87 9.66 13.13 5.29
C SER A 87 8.18 13.53 5.32
N PRO A 88 7.51 13.49 6.50
CA PRO A 88 6.13 13.95 6.58
C PRO A 88 6.03 15.44 6.27
N GLU A 89 4.99 15.81 5.53
CA GLU A 89 4.68 17.22 5.26
C GLU A 89 3.69 17.77 6.29
N ILE A 90 3.62 19.10 6.38
CA ILE A 90 2.63 19.80 7.20
C ILE A 90 1.62 20.48 6.27
N LEU A 91 0.38 19.98 6.27
CA LEU A 91 -0.74 20.57 5.56
C LEU A 91 -1.83 20.91 6.57
N ASN A 92 -2.33 22.15 6.55
CA ASN A 92 -3.38 22.61 7.48
C ASN A 92 -3.08 22.31 8.96
N HIS A 93 -1.84 22.57 9.40
CA HIS A 93 -1.36 22.28 10.76
C HIS A 93 -1.38 20.79 11.15
N GLN A 94 -1.50 19.87 10.20
CA GLN A 94 -1.50 18.43 10.42
C GLN A 94 -0.34 17.76 9.66
N LYS A 95 0.30 16.77 10.30
CA LYS A 95 1.27 15.89 9.63
C LYS A 95 0.56 14.99 8.64
N VAL A 96 1.04 14.98 7.41
CA VAL A 96 0.63 14.05 6.35
C VAL A 96 1.82 13.22 5.88
N TYR A 97 1.54 12.05 5.34
CA TYR A 97 2.53 11.06 4.94
C TYR A 97 2.26 10.58 3.52
N GLY A 98 3.32 10.21 2.80
CA GLY A 98 3.25 9.72 1.43
C GLY A 98 2.79 8.26 1.34
N ARG A 99 1.92 7.99 0.37
CA ARG A 99 1.56 6.65 -0.09
C ARG A 99 1.51 6.63 -1.61
N ILE A 100 1.96 5.55 -2.23
CA ILE A 100 2.04 5.46 -3.70
C ILE A 100 1.62 4.06 -4.18
N LEU A 101 0.90 4.02 -5.30
CA LEU A 101 0.55 2.77 -5.94
C LEU A 101 1.80 2.22 -6.64
N CYS A 102 2.19 1.00 -6.27
CA CYS A 102 3.34 0.30 -6.83
C CYS A 102 2.98 -1.12 -7.28
N GLY A 103 3.73 -1.63 -8.25
CA GLY A 103 3.74 -3.02 -8.65
C GLY A 103 4.94 -3.76 -8.05
N LEU A 104 4.69 -4.89 -7.41
CA LEU A 104 5.69 -5.90 -7.07
C LEU A 104 5.56 -7.05 -8.06
N TYR A 105 6.59 -7.26 -8.89
CA TYR A 105 6.62 -8.30 -9.91
C TYR A 105 7.74 -9.30 -9.65
N PHE A 106 7.37 -10.55 -9.43
CA PHE A 106 8.29 -11.66 -9.20
C PHE A 106 8.35 -12.53 -10.45
N LYS A 107 9.56 -12.76 -10.97
CA LYS A 107 9.82 -13.63 -12.11
C LYS A 107 10.29 -15.02 -11.65
N ASN A 108 10.18 -16.00 -12.54
CA ASN A 108 10.63 -17.38 -12.36
C ASN A 108 9.85 -18.09 -11.25
N VAL A 109 8.58 -17.74 -11.06
CA VAL A 109 7.70 -18.31 -10.06
C VAL A 109 7.10 -19.62 -10.59
N ASP A 110 7.49 -20.74 -9.99
CA ASP A 110 7.00 -22.07 -10.35
C ASP A 110 5.74 -22.46 -9.56
N LYS A 111 5.57 -21.90 -8.35
CA LYS A 111 4.43 -22.18 -7.48
C LYS A 111 4.10 -21.01 -6.58
N VAL A 112 2.81 -20.79 -6.35
CA VAL A 112 2.28 -19.82 -5.37
C VAL A 112 1.42 -20.55 -4.36
N GLN A 113 1.66 -20.28 -3.08
CA GLN A 113 0.87 -20.80 -1.96
C GLN A 113 0.40 -19.62 -1.11
N GLN A 114 -0.90 -19.51 -0.90
CA GLN A 114 -1.52 -18.45 -0.09
C GLN A 114 -2.12 -19.06 1.18
N ILE A 115 -1.87 -18.46 2.34
CA ILE A 115 -2.37 -18.93 3.64
C ILE A 115 -3.12 -17.78 4.32
N ALA A 116 -4.29 -18.09 4.88
CA ALA A 116 -5.14 -17.20 5.69
C ALA A 116 -5.70 -15.95 4.97
N PHE A 117 -5.82 -15.98 3.63
CA PHE A 117 -6.54 -14.95 2.88
C PHE A 117 -8.01 -15.32 2.67
N ASP A 118 -8.92 -14.40 3.00
CA ASP A 118 -10.34 -14.53 2.74
C ASP A 118 -10.67 -14.00 1.34
N ARG A 119 -10.75 -14.91 0.37
CA ARG A 119 -11.04 -14.57 -1.02
C ARG A 119 -12.45 -14.01 -1.24
N LYS A 120 -13.35 -14.13 -0.27
CA LYS A 120 -14.69 -13.53 -0.36
C LYS A 120 -14.69 -12.05 0.02
N LYS A 121 -13.67 -11.58 0.72
CA LYS A 121 -13.50 -10.18 1.12
C LYS A 121 -12.48 -9.49 0.21
N THR A 122 -12.87 -9.27 -1.04
CA THR A 122 -11.98 -8.72 -2.08
C THR A 122 -11.49 -7.31 -1.78
N ASP A 123 -12.27 -6.53 -1.02
CA ASP A 123 -11.98 -5.13 -0.70
C ASP A 123 -11.28 -4.95 0.65
N GLN A 124 -10.97 -6.06 1.34
CA GLN A 124 -10.19 -6.01 2.57
C GLN A 124 -8.72 -5.84 2.21
N ASP A 125 -8.13 -4.75 2.69
CA ASP A 125 -6.70 -4.54 2.62
C ASP A 125 -5.96 -5.44 3.62
N TYR A 126 -4.92 -6.11 3.13
CA TYR A 126 -3.92 -6.80 3.93
C TYR A 126 -2.69 -5.93 4.04
N ASN A 127 -2.15 -5.78 5.26
CA ASN A 127 -0.94 -4.99 5.48
C ASN A 127 0.31 -5.85 5.28
N LEU A 128 1.12 -5.57 4.25
CA LEU A 128 2.37 -6.26 3.97
C LEU A 128 3.45 -5.80 4.97
N LEU A 129 3.99 -6.72 5.75
CA LEU A 129 4.97 -6.44 6.80
C LEU A 129 6.41 -6.70 6.34
N ALA A 130 6.61 -7.74 5.53
CA ALA A 130 7.94 -8.11 5.08
C ALA A 130 7.91 -8.97 3.81
N ILE A 131 9.01 -8.91 3.06
CA ILE A 131 9.36 -9.88 2.03
C ILE A 131 10.67 -10.54 2.46
N GLU A 132 10.61 -11.84 2.71
CA GLU A 132 11.73 -12.62 3.22
C GLU A 132 12.14 -13.71 2.23
N ALA A 133 13.44 -14.03 2.21
CA ALA A 133 13.97 -15.19 1.54
C ALA A 133 15.11 -15.77 2.39
N ASP A 134 14.94 -17.01 2.86
CA ASP A 134 16.00 -17.74 3.58
C ASP A 134 16.85 -18.59 2.63
N LYS A 135 16.29 -18.89 1.46
CA LYS A 135 16.85 -19.74 0.42
C LYS A 135 16.60 -19.08 -0.93
N GLU A 136 17.45 -19.37 -1.91
CA GLU A 136 17.38 -18.70 -3.23
C GLU A 136 16.12 -19.12 -4.04
N ASP A 137 15.48 -20.21 -3.63
CA ASP A 137 14.32 -20.82 -4.29
C ASP A 137 12.98 -20.52 -3.61
N GLU A 138 12.98 -19.77 -2.51
CA GLU A 138 11.79 -19.50 -1.71
C GLU A 138 11.70 -18.05 -1.25
N ILE A 139 10.60 -17.38 -1.65
CA ILE A 139 10.28 -16.02 -1.21
C ILE A 139 8.97 -16.05 -0.44
N ARG A 140 8.92 -15.41 0.73
CA ARG A 140 7.75 -15.32 1.61
C ARG A 140 7.34 -13.86 1.76
N LEU A 141 6.10 -13.54 1.40
CA LEU A 141 5.46 -12.25 1.69
C LEU A 141 4.61 -12.43 2.93
N ILE A 142 4.93 -11.68 3.98
CA ILE A 142 4.32 -11.79 5.30
C ILE A 142 3.40 -10.60 5.51
N PHE A 143 2.15 -10.87 5.87
CA PHE A 143 1.15 -9.85 6.13
C PHE A 143 0.72 -9.88 7.59
N SER A 144 0.13 -8.78 8.07
CA SER A 144 -0.51 -8.73 9.38
C SER A 144 -1.62 -9.78 9.51
N GLY A 145 -1.87 -10.26 10.72
CA GLY A 145 -2.93 -11.25 10.97
C GLY A 145 -2.61 -12.62 10.39
N ASP A 146 -1.36 -13.07 10.56
CA ASP A 146 -0.84 -14.40 10.20
C ASP A 146 -0.96 -14.83 8.72
N SER A 147 -1.38 -13.91 7.85
CA SER A 147 -1.54 -14.15 6.42
C SER A 147 -0.18 -14.12 5.72
N ARG A 148 0.03 -15.05 4.78
CA ARG A 148 1.31 -15.14 4.06
C ARG A 148 1.19 -15.75 2.68
N ILE A 149 2.00 -15.27 1.75
CA ILE A 149 2.19 -15.86 0.43
C ILE A 149 3.59 -16.44 0.37
N LYS A 150 3.70 -17.69 -0.06
CA LYS A 150 4.97 -18.35 -0.36
C LYS A 150 5.06 -18.55 -1.87
N LEU A 151 6.16 -18.07 -2.44
CA LEU A 151 6.55 -18.25 -3.83
C LEU A 151 7.71 -19.25 -3.87
N THR A 152 7.55 -20.32 -4.65
CA THR A 152 8.68 -21.14 -5.05
C THR A 152 9.19 -20.59 -6.37
N VAL A 153 10.47 -20.25 -6.42
CA VAL A 153 11.11 -19.65 -7.59
C VAL A 153 12.31 -20.47 -8.03
N SER A 154 12.57 -20.54 -9.33
CA SER A 154 13.82 -21.15 -9.81
C SER A 154 15.03 -20.23 -9.61
N ARG A 155 14.78 -18.92 -9.45
CA ARG A 155 15.78 -17.88 -9.19
C ARG A 155 15.12 -16.60 -8.71
N LEU A 156 15.67 -16.00 -7.65
CA LEU A 156 15.23 -14.69 -7.15
C LEU A 156 15.33 -13.61 -8.25
N CYS A 157 14.19 -12.97 -8.52
CA CYS A 157 14.09 -11.81 -9.39
C CYS A 157 12.79 -11.07 -9.04
N CYS A 158 12.91 -9.99 -8.27
CA CYS A 158 11.79 -9.13 -7.89
C CYS A 158 11.99 -7.75 -8.49
N HIS A 159 10.91 -7.13 -8.99
CA HIS A 159 10.89 -5.76 -9.44
C HIS A 159 9.88 -4.97 -8.60
N LEU A 160 10.29 -3.81 -8.10
CA LEU A 160 9.41 -2.79 -7.54
C LEU A 160 9.30 -1.66 -8.56
N THR A 161 8.09 -1.20 -8.86
CA THR A 161 7.87 -0.06 -9.74
C THR A 161 6.71 0.78 -9.22
N ASP A 162 6.94 2.05 -8.93
CA ASP A 162 5.88 3.00 -8.65
C ASP A 162 5.14 3.36 -9.95
N LEU A 163 3.81 3.43 -9.89
CA LEU A 163 2.92 3.45 -11.06
C LEU A 163 2.11 4.74 -11.21
N GLU A 164 1.94 5.49 -10.14
CA GLU A 164 1.15 6.72 -10.09
C GLU A 164 1.86 7.79 -9.27
N ASP A 165 1.33 9.01 -9.30
CA ASP A 165 1.78 10.07 -8.40
C ASP A 165 1.49 9.72 -6.93
N MET A 166 2.40 10.11 -6.04
CA MET A 166 2.24 9.99 -4.60
C MET A 166 0.98 10.71 -4.12
N ARG A 167 0.28 10.11 -3.16
CA ARG A 167 -0.90 10.67 -2.50
C ARG A 167 -0.67 10.74 -1.00
N TYR A 168 -1.18 11.80 -0.37
CA TYR A 168 -1.07 11.93 1.07
C TYR A 168 -2.13 11.15 1.84
N THR A 169 -1.74 10.71 3.03
CA THR A 169 -2.61 10.21 4.08
C THR A 169 -2.28 10.87 5.41
N ILE A 170 -3.27 11.04 6.27
CA ILE A 170 -3.06 11.46 7.67
C ILE A 170 -2.71 10.28 8.58
N THR A 171 -2.86 9.05 8.10
CA THR A 171 -2.65 7.82 8.87
C THR A 171 -1.25 7.29 8.65
N LYS A 172 -0.41 7.38 9.68
CA LYS A 172 0.88 6.68 9.76
C LYS A 172 0.67 5.25 10.29
N PRO A 173 1.33 4.23 9.73
CA PRO A 173 1.45 2.93 10.39
C PRO A 173 1.98 3.09 11.82
N ASP A 174 1.36 2.40 12.77
CA ASP A 174 1.70 2.43 14.18
C ASP A 174 2.08 1.01 14.63
N HIS A 175 3.36 0.83 14.95
CA HIS A 175 3.93 -0.46 15.36
C HIS A 175 4.02 -0.61 16.88
N GLU A 176 3.77 0.45 17.65
CA GLU A 176 3.82 0.42 19.12
C GLU A 176 2.45 0.09 19.72
N ARG A 177 1.39 0.26 18.93
CA ARG A 177 0.04 -0.14 19.32
C ARG A 177 -0.04 -1.66 19.42
N LYS A 178 0.07 -2.18 20.63
CA LYS A 178 -0.25 -3.58 20.94
C LYS A 178 -1.69 -3.84 20.49
N SER A 179 -1.87 -4.85 19.64
CA SER A 179 -3.20 -5.35 19.28
C SER A 179 -3.95 -5.70 20.58
N ALA A 180 -5.09 -5.04 20.80
CA ALA A 180 -5.97 -5.29 21.94
C ALA A 180 -6.78 -6.58 21.74
#